data_AF-A0A196ME08-F1
#
_entry.id   AF-A0A196ME08-F1
#
_cell.length_a   1.000
_cell.length_b   1.000
_cell.length_c   1.000
_cell.angle_alpha   90.00
_cell.angle_beta   90.00
_cell.angle_gamma   90.00
#
_symmetry.space_group_name_H-M   'P 1'
#
loop_
_entity.id
_entity.type
_entity.pdbx_description
1 polymer ?
#
loop_
_entity_poly.entity_id
_entity_poly.type
_entity_poly.pdbx_seq_one_letter_code
_entity_poly.pdbx_strand_id
1 'polypeptide(L)' 'MTLENRILQRLAAGPVGDLTIEGAAADEMALTLKIMAARRQICIRAGQVSLFWHRHMIPAPRMEAEADLVARPVMG' A
#
# COMPACT_ATOMS: atom_id res chain seq x y z
N MET A 1 -24.79 0.81 2.70
CA MET A 1 -23.48 0.41 2.13
C MET A 1 -22.46 0.41 3.26
N THR A 2 -21.67 -0.66 3.45
CA THR A 2 -20.70 -0.76 4.56
C THR A 2 -19.45 0.07 4.28
N LEU A 3 -18.69 0.44 5.33
CA LEU A 3 -17.40 1.10 5.18
C LEU A 3 -16.42 0.26 4.35
N GLU A 4 -16.39 -1.05 4.58
CA GLU A 4 -15.61 -2.02 3.79
C GLU A 4 -15.89 -1.89 2.28
N ASN A 5 -17.17 -1.86 1.87
CA ASN A 5 -17.54 -1.74 0.46
C ASN A 5 -17.12 -0.38 -0.13
N ARG A 6 -17.21 0.70 0.64
CA ARG A 6 -16.76 2.04 0.22
C ARG A 6 -15.25 2.07 -0.03
N ILE A 7 -14.48 1.42 0.85
CA ILE A 7 -13.02 1.26 0.68
C ILE A 7 -12.73 0.47 -0.59
N LEU A 8 -13.37 -0.68 -0.81
CA LEU A 8 -13.15 -1.51 -2.00
C LEU A 8 -13.46 -0.73 -3.30
N GLN A 9 -14.55 0.03 -3.33
CA GLN A 9 -14.89 0.90 -4.47
C GLN A 9 -13.81 1.94 -4.74
N ARG A 10 -13.25 2.55 -3.69
CA ARG A 10 -12.19 3.55 -3.82
C ARG A 10 -10.88 2.96 -4.36
N LEU A 11 -10.58 1.72 -4.01
CA LEU A 11 -9.37 1.00 -4.43
C LEU A 11 -9.47 0.30 -5.80
N ALA A 12 -10.67 0.29 -6.41
CA ALA A 12 -10.91 -0.39 -7.69
C ALA A 12 -9.97 0.08 -8.82
N ALA A 13 -9.55 1.35 -8.80
CA ALA A 13 -8.68 1.95 -9.80
C ALA A 13 -7.18 1.72 -9.55
N GLY A 14 -6.78 1.14 -8.41
CA GLY A 14 -5.38 0.91 -8.07
C GLY A 14 -4.99 1.38 -6.66
N PRO A 15 -3.68 1.46 -6.37
CA PRO A 15 -3.18 1.96 -5.10
C PRO A 15 -3.51 3.44 -4.88
N VAL A 16 -3.84 3.80 -3.64
CA VAL A 16 -4.06 5.19 -3.21
C VAL A 16 -3.14 5.52 -2.05
N GLY A 17 -2.54 6.71 -2.04
CA GLY A 17 -1.71 7.19 -0.93
C GLY A 17 -2.54 7.84 0.19
N ASP A 18 -3.68 8.42 -0.16
CA ASP A 18 -4.62 9.02 0.80
C ASP A 18 -6.00 8.37 0.61
N LEU A 19 -6.42 7.61 1.62
CA LEU A 19 -7.71 6.94 1.66
C LEU A 19 -8.61 7.65 2.68
N THR A 20 -9.33 8.66 2.22
CA THR A 20 -10.34 9.36 2.99
C THR A 20 -11.74 8.92 2.57
N ILE A 21 -12.59 8.54 3.52
CA ILE A 21 -13.98 8.16 3.32
C ILE A 21 -14.87 9.05 4.20
N GLU A 22 -15.75 9.82 3.57
CA GLU A 22 -16.62 10.78 4.27
C GLU A 22 -17.51 10.09 5.31
N GLY A 23 -17.61 10.67 6.51
CA GLY A 23 -18.43 10.14 7.60
C GLY A 23 -17.89 8.89 8.28
N ALA A 24 -16.66 8.46 8.00
CA ALA A 24 -15.99 7.39 8.74
C ALA A 24 -15.10 7.99 9.84
N ALA A 25 -15.25 7.53 11.08
CA ALA A 25 -14.35 7.92 12.16
C ALA A 25 -12.95 7.33 11.93
N ALA A 26 -11.89 8.02 12.39
CA ALA A 26 -10.52 7.58 12.21
C ALA A 26 -10.26 6.19 12.83
N ASP A 27 -10.81 5.92 14.02
CA ASP A 27 -10.65 4.64 14.70
C ASP A 27 -11.39 3.49 13.98
N GLU A 28 -12.60 3.78 13.47
CA GLU A 28 -13.38 2.83 12.68
C GLU A 28 -12.67 2.49 11.36
N MET A 29 -12.08 3.51 10.72
CA MET A 29 -11.27 3.34 9.52
C MET A 29 -10.06 2.44 9.81
N ALA A 30 -9.30 2.75 10.86
CA ALA A 30 -8.11 2.00 11.24
C ALA A 30 -8.42 0.53 11.55
N LEU A 31 -9.50 0.28 12.32
CA LEU A 31 -9.97 -1.07 12.62
C LEU A 31 -10.39 -1.82 11.35
N THR A 32 -11.18 -1.18 10.49
CA THR A 32 -11.66 -1.78 9.24
C THR A 32 -10.50 -2.14 8.33
N LEU A 33 -9.55 -1.22 8.13
CA LEU A 33 -8.34 -1.48 7.32
C LEU A 33 -7.51 -2.63 7.90
N LYS A 34 -7.35 -2.71 9.22
CA LYS A 34 -6.64 -3.82 9.88
C LYS A 34 -7.31 -5.17 9.61
N ILE A 35 -8.64 -5.23 9.72
CA ILE A 35 -9.42 -6.45 9.46
C ILE A 35 -9.32 -6.84 7.98
N MET A 36 -9.49 -5.89 7.06
CA MET A 36 -9.40 -6.15 5.61
C MET A 36 -8.01 -6.62 5.20
N ALA A 37 -6.95 -6.05 5.79
CA ALA A 37 -5.58 -6.47 5.56
C ALA A 37 -5.33 -7.90 6.08
N ALA A 38 -5.83 -8.22 7.30
CA ALA A 38 -5.74 -9.57 7.85
C ALA A 38 -6.46 -10.61 6.98
N ARG A 39 -7.59 -10.23 6.35
CA ARG A 39 -8.35 -11.05 5.40
C ARG A 39 -7.74 -11.10 3.99
N ARG A 40 -6.63 -10.40 3.73
CA ARG A 40 -6.02 -10.25 2.40
C ARG A 40 -6.99 -9.71 1.33
N GLN A 41 -7.90 -8.82 1.73
CA GLN A 41 -8.72 -8.07 0.79
C GLN A 41 -7.93 -6.87 0.22
N ILE A 42 -7.10 -6.27 1.07
CA ILE A 42 -6.24 -5.13 0.74
C ILE A 42 -4.77 -5.42 1.09
N CYS A 43 -3.87 -4.59 0.57
CA CYS A 43 -2.47 -4.50 0.94
C CYS A 43 -2.16 -3.06 1.36
N ILE A 44 -1.41 -2.90 2.45
CA ILE A 44 -0.91 -1.60 2.92
C ILE A 44 0.62 -1.68 2.88
N ARG A 45 1.26 -0.85 2.05
CA ARG A 45 2.72 -0.84 1.87
C ARG A 45 3.15 0.54 1.38
N ALA A 46 4.31 1.01 1.86
CA ALA A 46 4.92 2.27 1.42
C ALA A 46 3.97 3.48 1.47
N GLY A 47 3.13 3.56 2.51
CA GLY A 47 2.14 4.63 2.67
C GLY A 47 0.96 4.55 1.69
N GLN A 48 0.86 3.49 0.88
CA GLN A 48 -0.24 3.26 -0.05
C GLN A 48 -1.12 2.10 0.42
N VAL A 49 -2.41 2.19 0.08
CA VAL A 49 -3.40 1.13 0.23
C VAL A 49 -3.85 0.69 -1.15
N SER A 50 -3.89 -0.61 -1.42
CA SER A 50 -4.40 -1.18 -2.68
C SER A 50 -5.25 -2.41 -2.40
N LEU A 51 -5.99 -2.88 -3.41
CA LEU A 51 -6.51 -4.26 -3.39
C LEU A 51 -5.36 -5.25 -3.31
N PHE A 52 -5.58 -6.39 -2.66
CA PHE A 52 -4.51 -7.36 -2.42
C PHE A 52 -3.90 -7.93 -3.71
N TRP A 53 -4.70 -8.06 -4.77
CA TRP A 53 -4.22 -8.48 -6.09
C TRP A 53 -3.46 -7.37 -6.82
N HIS A 54 -3.70 -6.09 -6.50
CA HIS A 54 -2.94 -4.93 -7.01
C HIS A 54 -1.65 -4.64 -6.23
N ARG A 55 -1.26 -5.47 -5.25
CA ARG A 55 -0.05 -5.24 -4.44
C ARG A 55 1.25 -5.09 -5.24
N HIS A 56 1.28 -5.62 -6.45
CA HIS A 56 2.42 -5.53 -7.37
C HIS A 56 2.56 -4.13 -8.00
N MET A 57 1.50 -3.31 -7.94
CA MET A 57 1.50 -1.92 -8.40
C MET A 57 2.09 -0.95 -7.36
N ILE A 58 2.17 -1.36 -6.10
CA ILE A 58 2.85 -0.57 -5.06
C ILE A 58 4.35 -0.83 -5.23
N PRO A 59 5.15 0.17 -5.64
CA PRO A 59 6.59 -0.01 -5.74
C PRO A 59 7.12 -0.51 -4.39
N ALA A 60 8.03 -1.49 -4.44
CA ALA A 60 8.76 -1.86 -3.23
C ALA A 60 9.37 -0.58 -2.64
N PRO A 61 9.35 -0.41 -1.30
CA PRO A 61 10.07 0.71 -0.71
C PRO A 61 11.48 0.67 -1.30
N ARG A 62 11.89 1.75 -1.99
CA ARG A 62 13.30 1.96 -2.28
C ARG A 62 13.95 1.96 -0.91
N MET A 63 14.56 0.85 -0.52
CA MET A 63 15.77 0.96 0.27
C MET A 63 16.61 1.94 -0.53
N GLU A 64 16.81 3.14 -0.01
CA GLU A 64 17.81 4.05 -0.56
C GLU A 64 19.04 3.20 -0.84
N ALA A 65 19.47 3.21 -2.10
CA ALA A 65 20.53 2.36 -2.58
C ALA A 65 21.80 2.71 -1.79
N GLU A 66 22.05 1.98 -0.71
CA GLU A 66 23.34 2.02 -0.06
C GLU A 66 24.36 1.40 -1.02
N ALA A 67 25.40 2.20 -1.23
CA ALA A 67 26.69 1.91 -1.84
C ALA A 67 26.72 1.77 -3.36
N ASP A 68 27.21 2.84 -3.99
CA ASP A 68 28.25 2.81 -5.03
C ASP A 68 29.02 1.48 -5.08
N LEU A 69 28.52 0.50 -5.84
CA LEU A 69 29.36 -0.54 -6.41
C LEU A 69 29.94 0.02 -7.72
N VAL A 70 30.83 1.01 -7.57
CA VAL A 70 31.80 1.32 -8.62
C VAL A 70 32.74 0.13 -8.71
N ALA A 71 32.39 -0.84 -9.55
CA ALA A 71 33.31 -1.88 -9.97
C ALA A 71 34.42 -1.20 -10.80
N ARG A 72 35.51 -0.79 -10.13
CA ARG A 72 36.75 -0.45 -10.83
C ARG A 72 37.32 -1.74 -11.41
N PRO A 73 37.71 -1.76 -12.70
CA PRO A 73 38.39 -2.91 -13.26
C PRO A 73 39.74 -3.09 -12.55
N VAL A 74 40.02 -4.33 -12.12
CA VAL A 74 41.37 -4.72 -11.69
C VAL A 74 42.24 -4.79 -12.95
N MET A 75 43.11 -3.81 -13.13
CA MET A 75 44.27 -3.95 -14.02
C MET A 75 45.40 -4.53 -13.18
N GLY A 76 45.73 -5.80 -13.45
CA GLY A 76 46.82 -6.54 -12.83
C GLY A 76 46.94 -7.93 -13.43
#